data_AF-A0A0A2EKD2-F1
#
_entry.id   AF-A0A0A2EKD2-F1
#
_cell.length_a   1.000
_cell.length_b   1.000
_cell.length_c   1.000
_cell.angle_alpha   90.00
_cell.angle_beta   90.00
_cell.angle_gamma   90.00
#
_symmetry.space_group_name_H-M   'P 1'
#
loop_
_entity.id
_entity.type
_entity.pdbx_description
1 polymer ?
#
loop_
_entity_poly.entity_id
_entity_poly.type
_entity_poly.pdbx_seq_one_letter_code
_entity_poly.pdbx_strand_id
1 'polypeptide(L)'
;MKTIENRNTNGRPPKRPVEKKKYKVTLKMATEEFYSLKAKARLAGIIRSEYIRRCIAASIVRQRLSPELMNHIRQLSGMANNVNQIAHKANAMGYTRVYQDNLAMTERLDNIIKRIEDDC
;
A
#
# COMPACT_ATOMS: atom_id res chain seq x y z
N MET A 1 42.87 5.93 -36.70
CA MET A 1 41.68 6.72 -37.10
C MET A 1 40.87 7.03 -35.85
N LYS A 2 40.74 8.31 -35.46
CA LYS A 2 39.83 8.75 -34.39
C LYS A 2 38.50 9.13 -35.06
N THR A 3 37.47 8.33 -34.84
CA THR A 3 36.12 8.60 -35.35
C THR A 3 35.51 9.76 -34.56
N ILE A 4 34.98 10.74 -35.31
CA ILE A 4 34.47 12.02 -34.81
C ILE A 4 33.14 11.77 -34.09
N GLU A 5 33.11 11.95 -32.76
CA GLU A 5 31.85 12.05 -32.03
C GLU A 5 31.27 13.45 -32.20
N ASN A 6 30.05 13.49 -32.72
CA ASN A 6 29.28 14.70 -33.03
C ASN A 6 29.04 15.53 -31.75
N ARG A 7 29.92 16.50 -31.47
CA ARG A 7 29.81 17.42 -30.33
C ARG A 7 28.86 18.56 -30.70
N ASN A 8 27.59 18.42 -30.35
CA ASN A 8 26.72 19.59 -30.23
C ASN A 8 27.30 20.49 -29.12
N THR A 9 27.81 21.65 -29.49
CA THR A 9 28.59 22.56 -28.63
C THR A 9 27.73 23.49 -27.77
N ASN A 10 26.40 23.54 -27.97
CA ASN A 10 25.54 24.56 -27.34
C ASN A 10 24.41 23.98 -26.48
N GLY A 11 24.58 22.80 -25.87
CA GLY A 11 23.57 22.20 -24.98
C GLY A 11 24.15 21.32 -23.88
N ARG A 12 23.32 20.98 -22.88
CA ARG A 12 23.69 20.00 -21.85
C ARG A 12 24.06 18.67 -22.53
N PRO A 13 25.24 18.09 -22.26
CA PRO A 13 25.65 16.83 -22.86
C PRO A 13 24.60 15.73 -22.62
N PRO A 14 24.25 14.92 -23.64
CA PRO A 14 23.31 13.84 -23.47
C PRO A 14 23.88 12.79 -22.53
N LYS A 15 23.13 12.45 -21.47
CA LYS A 15 23.49 11.37 -20.55
C LYS A 15 23.67 10.05 -21.30
N ARG A 16 24.70 9.30 -20.94
CA ARG A 16 24.94 7.96 -21.50
C ARG A 16 23.73 7.04 -21.19
N PRO A 17 23.42 6.03 -22.01
CA PRO A 17 22.30 5.11 -21.74
C PRO A 17 22.37 4.46 -20.34
N VAL A 18 23.59 4.14 -19.87
CA VAL A 18 23.87 3.61 -18.53
C VAL A 18 23.50 4.61 -17.42
N GLU A 19 23.67 5.91 -17.66
CA GLU A 19 23.30 6.96 -16.70
C GLU A 19 21.78 7.22 -16.67
N LYS A 20 21.04 6.83 -17.72
CA LYS A 20 19.57 6.94 -17.76
C LYS A 20 18.89 5.78 -17.03
N LYS A 21 19.44 4.57 -17.10
CA LYS A 21 18.89 3.34 -16.50
C LYS A 21 20.02 2.53 -15.83
N LYS A 22 20.53 3.04 -14.71
CA LYS A 22 21.75 2.55 -14.02
C LYS A 22 21.62 1.14 -13.42
N TYR A 23 20.47 0.82 -12.86
CA TYR A 23 20.26 -0.42 -12.12
C TYR A 23 19.69 -1.52 -13.03
N LYS A 24 20.23 -2.74 -12.89
CA LYS A 24 19.75 -3.95 -13.56
C LYS A 24 18.93 -4.78 -12.56
N VAL A 25 17.75 -5.20 -12.99
CA VAL A 25 16.91 -6.19 -12.28
C VAL A 25 16.84 -7.44 -13.15
N THR A 26 17.15 -8.60 -12.58
CA THR A 26 17.04 -9.90 -13.25
C THR A 26 15.79 -10.61 -12.76
N LEU A 27 14.97 -11.10 -13.69
CA LEU A 27 13.74 -11.83 -13.40
C LEU A 27 13.84 -13.21 -14.05
N LYS A 28 13.63 -14.27 -13.27
CA LYS A 28 13.38 -15.62 -13.78
C LYS A 28 11.87 -15.79 -13.92
N MET A 29 11.42 -16.33 -15.05
CA MET A 29 10.00 -16.51 -15.37
C MET A 29 9.78 -17.94 -15.82
N ALA A 30 8.60 -18.47 -15.56
CA ALA A 30 8.13 -19.68 -16.22
C ALA A 30 7.87 -19.40 -17.71
N THR A 31 7.80 -20.47 -18.51
CA THR A 31 7.57 -20.40 -19.96
C THR A 31 6.31 -19.60 -20.30
N GLU A 32 5.21 -19.87 -19.61
CA GLU A 32 3.92 -19.19 -19.84
C GLU A 32 3.98 -17.70 -19.54
N GLU A 33 4.54 -17.32 -18.39
CA GLU A 33 4.69 -15.93 -17.97
C GLU A 33 5.53 -15.13 -18.98
N PHE A 34 6.62 -15.74 -19.48
CA PHE A 34 7.49 -15.11 -20.47
C PHE A 34 6.76 -14.85 -21.79
N TYR A 35 5.97 -15.82 -22.29
CA TYR A 35 5.18 -15.63 -23.50
C TYR A 35 4.04 -14.64 -23.30
N SER A 36 3.43 -14.61 -22.12
CA SER A 36 2.43 -13.60 -21.75
C SER A 36 3.04 -12.18 -21.79
N LEU A 37 4.21 -11.99 -21.17
CA LEU A 37 4.96 -10.73 -21.24
C LEU A 37 5.29 -10.34 -22.69
N LYS A 38 5.75 -11.31 -23.51
CA LYS A 38 6.08 -11.07 -24.92
C LYS A 38 4.85 -10.62 -25.71
N ALA A 39 3.71 -11.28 -25.51
CA ALA A 39 2.45 -10.94 -26.18
C ALA A 39 1.96 -9.56 -25.75
N LYS A 40 1.92 -9.26 -24.46
CA LYS A 40 1.48 -7.96 -23.92
C LYS A 40 2.35 -6.80 -24.40
N ALA A 41 3.68 -6.97 -24.39
CA ALA A 41 4.60 -5.97 -24.90
C ALA A 41 4.38 -5.70 -26.40
N ARG A 42 4.16 -6.77 -27.19
CA ARG A 42 3.84 -6.66 -28.63
C ARG A 42 2.52 -5.92 -28.86
N LEU A 43 1.47 -6.26 -28.11
CA LEU A 43 0.17 -5.59 -28.21
C LEU A 43 0.25 -4.09 -27.84
N ALA A 44 1.06 -3.75 -26.85
CA ALA A 44 1.31 -2.38 -26.45
C ALA A 44 2.28 -1.62 -27.38
N GLY A 45 2.84 -2.27 -28.41
CA GLY A 45 3.78 -1.65 -29.35
C GLY A 45 5.11 -1.22 -28.73
N ILE A 46 5.50 -1.80 -27.59
CA ILE A 46 6.70 -1.40 -26.83
C ILE A 46 7.60 -2.60 -26.51
N ILE A 47 8.87 -2.33 -26.22
CA ILE A 47 9.80 -3.38 -25.82
C ILE A 47 9.43 -3.93 -24.42
N ARG A 48 9.69 -5.23 -24.19
CA ARG A 48 9.41 -5.93 -22.92
C ARG A 48 9.93 -5.18 -21.69
N SER A 49 11.15 -4.63 -21.76
CA SER A 49 11.72 -3.89 -20.63
C SER A 49 10.97 -2.60 -20.32
N GLU A 50 10.39 -1.96 -21.33
CA GLU A 50 9.58 -0.75 -21.15
C GLU A 50 8.19 -1.10 -20.63
N TYR A 51 7.61 -2.19 -21.13
CA TYR A 51 6.37 -2.74 -20.59
C TYR A 51 6.48 -3.01 -19.09
N ILE A 52 7.52 -3.72 -18.64
CA ILE A 52 7.76 -3.97 -17.21
C ILE A 52 7.92 -2.67 -16.42
N ARG A 53 8.69 -1.69 -16.92
CA ARG A 53 8.85 -0.40 -16.23
C ARG A 53 7.52 0.33 -16.06
N ARG A 54 6.65 0.32 -17.08
CA ARG A 54 5.31 0.91 -17.02
C ARG A 54 4.43 0.17 -16.03
N CYS A 55 4.47 -1.16 -16.02
CA CYS A 55 3.75 -1.94 -15.02
C CYS A 55 4.19 -1.61 -13.59
N ILE A 56 5.50 -1.47 -13.35
CA ILE A 56 6.02 -1.09 -12.02
C ILE A 56 5.61 0.34 -11.67
N ALA A 57 5.67 1.28 -12.62
CA ALA A 57 5.28 2.67 -12.38
C ALA A 57 3.77 2.82 -12.09
N ALA A 58 2.94 1.97 -12.71
CA ALA A 58 1.49 1.96 -12.53
C ALA A 58 1.02 0.99 -11.43
N SER A 59 1.88 0.13 -10.91
CA SER A 59 1.49 -0.85 -9.90
C SER A 59 1.19 -0.13 -8.58
N ILE A 60 -0.02 -0.37 -8.06
CA ILE A 60 -0.42 0.09 -6.74
C ILE A 60 -0.13 -1.05 -5.76
N VAL A 61 0.72 -0.79 -4.78
CA VAL A 61 0.94 -1.72 -3.66
C VAL A 61 -0.22 -1.53 -2.69
N ARG A 62 -1.15 -2.49 -2.66
CA ARG A 62 -2.18 -2.53 -1.62
C ARG A 62 -1.60 -3.23 -0.39
N GLN A 63 -1.34 -2.46 0.66
CA GLN A 63 -0.91 -3.02 1.94
C GLN A 63 -2.11 -3.72 2.59
N ARG A 64 -1.95 -5.00 2.96
CA ARG A 64 -3.05 -5.82 3.52
C ARG A 64 -3.59 -5.29 4.86
N LEU A 65 -2.74 -4.61 5.64
CA LEU A 65 -3.12 -3.85 6.83
C LEU A 65 -2.34 -2.55 6.80
N SER A 66 -3.03 -1.46 6.49
CA SER A 66 -2.44 -0.12 6.66
C SER A 66 -2.11 0.09 8.15
N PRO A 67 -1.06 0.87 8.48
CA PRO A 67 -0.78 1.26 9.86
C PRO A 67 -2.01 1.86 10.58
N GLU A 68 -2.86 2.57 9.83
CA GLU A 68 -4.11 3.17 10.26
C GLU A 68 -5.13 2.09 10.68
N LEU A 69 -5.38 1.10 9.83
CA LEU A 69 -6.25 -0.04 10.15
C LEU A 69 -5.73 -0.81 11.38
N MET A 70 -4.42 -0.98 11.48
CA MET A 70 -3.78 -1.62 12.63
C MET A 70 -4.00 -0.83 13.94
N ASN A 71 -4.04 0.50 13.85
CA ASN A 71 -4.33 1.36 14.98
C ASN A 71 -5.81 1.26 15.39
N HIS A 72 -6.73 1.21 14.43
CA HIS A 72 -8.16 1.01 14.70
C HIS A 72 -8.43 -0.35 15.36
N ILE A 73 -7.80 -1.42 14.89
CA ILE A 73 -7.87 -2.75 15.54
C ILE A 73 -7.35 -2.69 16.99
N ARG A 74 -6.24 -1.99 17.24
CA ARG A 74 -5.70 -1.84 18.61
C ARG A 74 -6.66 -1.06 19.52
N GLN A 75 -7.29 0.00 19.00
CA GLN A 75 -8.31 0.76 19.73
C GLN A 75 -9.52 -0.12 20.07
N LEU A 76 -9.99 -0.93 19.12
CA LEU A 76 -11.08 -1.88 19.32
C LEU A 76 -10.75 -2.91 20.42
N SER A 77 -9.55 -3.49 20.39
CA SER A 77 -9.08 -4.39 21.45
C SER A 77 -9.02 -3.71 22.83
N GLY A 78 -8.62 -2.44 22.89
CA GLY A 78 -8.65 -1.66 24.14
C GLY A 78 -10.08 -1.42 24.66
N MET A 79 -11.05 -1.23 23.77
CA MET A 79 -12.45 -1.04 24.16
C MET A 79 -13.09 -2.31 24.71
N ALA A 80 -12.72 -3.50 24.23
CA ALA A 80 -13.19 -4.76 24.82
C ALA A 80 -12.86 -4.85 26.32
N ASN A 81 -11.67 -4.38 26.72
CA ASN A 81 -11.27 -4.30 28.13
C ASN A 81 -12.12 -3.29 28.91
N ASN A 82 -12.43 -2.14 28.32
CA ASN A 82 -13.29 -1.13 28.95
C ASN A 82 -14.72 -1.63 29.15
N VAL A 83 -15.28 -2.36 28.19
CA VAL A 83 -16.60 -3.00 28.30
C VAL A 83 -16.61 -4.03 29.43
N ASN A 84 -15.57 -4.87 29.54
CA ASN A 84 -15.43 -5.81 30.64
C ASN A 84 -15.37 -5.10 32.01
N GLN A 85 -14.67 -3.97 32.10
CA GLN A 85 -14.63 -3.17 33.33
C GLN A 85 -15.98 -2.57 33.70
N ILE A 86 -16.74 -2.06 32.72
CA ILE A 86 -18.10 -1.55 32.92
C ILE A 86 -19.04 -2.67 33.39
N ALA A 87 -18.95 -3.85 32.81
CA ALA A 87 -19.74 -5.01 33.21
C ALA A 87 -19.43 -5.42 34.67
N HIS A 88 -18.16 -5.49 35.05
CA HIS A 88 -17.77 -5.75 36.44
C HIS A 88 -18.27 -4.68 37.40
N LYS A 89 -18.17 -3.40 37.04
CA LYS A 89 -18.69 -2.27 37.86
C LYS A 89 -20.21 -2.32 37.99
N ALA A 90 -20.92 -2.63 36.91
CA ALA A 90 -22.38 -2.76 36.92
C ALA A 90 -22.84 -3.90 37.81
N ASN A 91 -22.13 -5.04 37.79
CA ASN A 91 -22.39 -6.17 38.69
C ASN A 91 -22.14 -5.83 40.16
N ALA A 92 -21.15 -4.97 40.45
CA ALA A 92 -20.80 -4.59 41.83
C ALA A 92 -21.66 -3.46 42.41
N MET A 93 -22.05 -2.48 41.59
CA MET A 93 -22.65 -1.21 42.05
C MET A 93 -24.05 -0.93 41.48
N GLY A 94 -24.57 -1.82 40.63
CA GLY A 94 -25.84 -1.66 39.92
C GLY A 94 -25.72 -0.85 38.63
N TYR A 95 -26.51 -1.23 37.63
CA TYR A 95 -26.44 -0.70 36.26
C TYR A 95 -26.69 0.81 36.16
N THR A 96 -27.59 1.36 36.98
CA THR A 96 -27.96 2.79 36.97
C THR A 96 -26.77 3.72 37.18
N ARG A 97 -25.76 3.28 37.94
CA ARG A 97 -24.55 4.06 38.23
C ARG A 97 -23.51 4.03 37.11
N VAL A 98 -23.63 3.09 36.17
CA VAL A 98 -22.65 2.86 35.09
C VAL A 98 -23.27 3.09 33.70
N TYR A 99 -24.55 3.45 33.64
CA TYR A 99 -25.30 3.66 32.41
C TYR A 99 -24.67 4.71 31.48
N GLN A 100 -24.24 5.86 32.04
CA GLN A 100 -23.60 6.92 31.26
C GLN A 100 -22.26 6.47 30.65
N ASP A 101 -21.45 5.73 31.43
CA ASP A 101 -20.18 5.17 30.95
C ASP A 101 -20.42 4.13 29.84
N ASN A 102 -21.47 3.32 29.97
CA ASN A 102 -21.86 2.34 28.97
C ASN A 102 -22.30 3.01 27.65
N LEU A 103 -23.15 4.03 27.72
CA LEU A 103 -23.62 4.77 26.56
C LEU A 103 -22.45 5.43 25.79
N ALA A 104 -21.55 6.09 26.51
CA ALA A 104 -20.37 6.72 25.92
C ALA A 104 -19.41 5.71 25.27
N MET A 105 -19.33 4.47 25.77
CA MET A 105 -18.54 3.42 25.13
C MET A 105 -19.19 2.88 23.86
N THR A 106 -20.52 2.69 23.86
CA THR A 106 -21.25 2.23 22.67
C THR A 106 -21.10 3.22 21.51
N GLU A 107 -21.21 4.52 21.77
CA GLU A 107 -20.98 5.55 20.74
C GLU A 107 -19.54 5.52 20.19
N ARG A 108 -18.54 5.25 21.04
CA ARG A 108 -17.14 5.14 20.61
C ARG A 108 -16.89 3.87 19.79
N LEU A 109 -17.54 2.76 20.15
CA LEU A 109 -17.50 1.50 19.39
C LEU A 109 -18.05 1.71 17.99
N ASP A 110 -19.25 2.30 17.87
CA ASP A 110 -19.88 2.58 16.57
C ASP A 110 -18.99 3.45 15.67
N ASN A 111 -18.33 4.45 16.24
CA ASN A 111 -17.45 5.34 15.49
C ASN A 111 -16.18 4.63 14.99
N ILE A 112 -15.61 3.69 15.75
CA ILE A 112 -14.42 2.94 15.33
C ILE A 112 -14.79 1.86 14.31
N ILE A 113 -15.94 1.22 14.45
CA ILE A 113 -16.44 0.24 13.46
C ILE A 113 -16.65 0.92 12.11
N LYS A 114 -17.30 2.10 12.08
CA LYS A 114 -17.48 2.88 10.84
C LYS A 114 -16.15 3.21 10.16
N ARG A 115 -15.13 3.63 10.92
CA ARG A 115 -13.80 3.92 10.37
C ARG A 115 -13.11 2.70 9.78
N ILE A 116 -13.30 1.52 10.39
CA ILE A 116 -12.75 0.27 9.86
C ILE A 116 -13.45 -0.13 8.56
N GLU A 117 -14.77 0.06 8.47
CA GLU A 117 -15.56 -0.20 7.25
C GLU A 117 -15.15 0.73 6.09
N ASP A 118 -14.91 2.01 6.37
CA ASP A 118 -14.51 3.01 5.36
C ASP A 118 -13.07 2.79 4.84
N ASP A 119 -12.18 2.21 5.66
CA ASP A 119 -10.77 1.97 5.32
C ASP A 119 -10.51 0.64 4.58
N CYS A 120 -11.51 -0.23 4.44
CA CYS A 120 -11.42 -1.54 3.76
C CYS A 120 -11.86 -1.47 2.28
#